data_AF-A0A6J2YAS3-F1
#
_entry.id   AF-A0A6J2YAS3-F1
#
_cell.length_a   1.000
_cell.length_b   1.000
_cell.length_c   1.000
_cell.angle_alpha   90.00
_cell.angle_beta   90.00
_cell.angle_gamma   90.00
#
_symmetry.space_group_name_H-M   'P 1'
#
loop_
_entity.id
_entity.type
_entity.pdbx_description
1 polymer ?
#
loop_
_entity_poly.entity_id
_entity_poly.type
_entity_poly.pdbx_seq_one_letter_code
_entity_poly.pdbx_strand_id
1 'polypeptide(L)'
;MDKSTPKRNVNKKRPDYLEWTEYFMATAFLAAKRSKDPCSQVGACIVNENNIIVGIGYNGMPKGCHDDVFPWMKESENSLENKYLYVCHAEINAILNKNSVDVRNCTLYVGLFPCNECAKVIIQSGVKEVIYMSDKHSFKVHTIASKRMFDAAGVKYRQFIPKNRQILIDFDEINWNDQSQLPGSPNLGDSITKKIKSMSILSEEQQDLNSSFTCDNETRLECKDKN
;
A
#
# COMPACT_ATOMS: atom_id res chain seq x y z
N MET A 1 -24.49 -6.30 -24.69
CA MET A 1 -23.98 -4.94 -24.99
C MET A 1 -22.48 -5.02 -25.09
N ASP A 2 -21.99 -5.01 -26.32
CA ASP A 2 -20.58 -5.07 -26.71
C ASP A 2 -19.81 -3.89 -26.08
N LYS A 3 -18.95 -4.19 -25.10
CA LYS A 3 -17.99 -3.24 -24.54
C LYS A 3 -16.67 -3.44 -25.26
N SER A 4 -16.62 -3.10 -26.55
CA SER A 4 -15.37 -3.11 -27.30
C SER A 4 -14.43 -2.09 -26.67
N THR A 5 -13.33 -2.58 -26.10
CA THR A 5 -12.25 -1.77 -25.56
C THR A 5 -11.82 -0.76 -26.64
N PRO A 6 -11.74 0.55 -26.34
CA PRO A 6 -11.40 1.54 -27.36
C PRO A 6 -10.09 1.15 -28.05
N LYS A 7 -10.13 1.01 -29.38
CA LYS A 7 -8.96 0.62 -30.18
C LYS A 7 -7.81 1.57 -29.90
N ARG A 8 -6.70 1.04 -29.36
CA ARG A 8 -5.50 1.84 -29.03
C ARG A 8 -4.93 2.47 -30.30
N ASN A 9 -4.63 3.77 -30.24
CA ASN A 9 -3.90 4.43 -31.34
C ASN A 9 -2.41 4.07 -31.23
N VAL A 10 -1.93 3.23 -32.13
CA VAL A 10 -0.53 2.73 -32.13
C VAL A 10 0.52 3.80 -32.42
N ASN A 11 0.12 4.97 -32.96
CA ASN A 11 1.03 6.05 -33.32
C ASN A 11 1.19 7.11 -32.21
N LYS A 12 0.54 6.93 -31.06
CA LYS A 12 0.61 7.88 -29.94
C LYS A 12 0.81 7.13 -28.63
N LYS A 13 1.50 7.77 -27.67
CA LYS A 13 1.57 7.26 -26.30
C LYS A 13 0.16 7.14 -25.72
N ARG A 14 -0.07 6.12 -24.91
CA ARG A 14 -1.33 5.99 -24.17
C ARG A 14 -1.55 7.23 -23.28
N PRO A 15 -2.77 7.74 -23.10
CA PRO A 15 -3.03 8.89 -22.23
C PRO A 15 -3.18 8.51 -20.75
N ASP A 16 -3.33 7.22 -20.46
CA ASP A 16 -3.72 6.66 -19.17
C ASP A 16 -2.60 5.86 -18.50
N TYR A 17 -1.33 6.17 -18.80
CA TYR A 17 -0.20 5.62 -18.04
C TYR A 17 -0.07 6.31 -16.68
N LEU A 18 0.58 5.63 -15.75
CA LEU A 18 0.87 6.18 -14.44
C LEU A 18 2.05 7.17 -14.51
N GLU A 19 1.82 8.39 -14.03
CA GLU A 19 2.89 9.39 -13.93
C GLU A 19 3.91 9.01 -12.84
N TRP A 20 5.15 9.48 -12.99
CA TRP A 20 6.27 9.10 -12.12
C TRP A 20 6.00 9.31 -10.63
N THR A 21 5.46 10.47 -10.25
CA THR A 21 5.19 10.77 -8.84
C THR A 21 4.12 9.84 -8.24
N GLU A 22 3.12 9.45 -9.04
CA GLU A 22 2.10 8.49 -8.61
C GLU A 22 2.70 7.09 -8.50
N TYR A 23 3.55 6.68 -9.45
CA TYR A 23 4.27 5.41 -9.42
C TYR A 23 5.17 5.27 -8.19
N PHE A 24 5.96 6.30 -7.86
CA PHE A 24 6.87 6.24 -6.71
C PHE A 24 6.12 6.25 -5.37
N MET A 25 5.07 7.07 -5.25
CA MET A 25 4.21 7.02 -4.07
C MET A 25 3.49 5.67 -3.97
N ALA A 26 2.99 5.13 -5.08
CA ALA A 26 2.37 3.80 -5.10
C ALA A 26 3.35 2.71 -4.68
N THR A 27 4.62 2.81 -5.07
CA THR A 27 5.67 1.88 -4.64
C THR A 27 5.92 1.97 -3.14
N ALA A 28 5.93 3.17 -2.57
CA ALA A 28 6.01 3.34 -1.12
C ALA A 28 4.80 2.68 -0.41
N PHE A 29 3.58 2.85 -0.94
CA PHE A 29 2.38 2.19 -0.40
C PHE A 29 2.41 0.66 -0.57
N LEU A 30 2.92 0.15 -1.69
CA LEU A 30 3.09 -1.27 -1.94
C LEU A 30 4.13 -1.87 -0.98
N ALA A 31 5.24 -1.17 -0.75
CA ALA A 31 6.25 -1.57 0.23
C ALA A 31 5.68 -1.64 1.65
N ALA A 32 4.80 -0.70 2.02
CA ALA A 32 4.13 -0.71 3.32
C ALA A 32 3.36 -2.02 3.57
N LYS A 33 2.83 -2.66 2.52
CA LYS A 33 2.12 -3.96 2.63
C LYS A 33 3.02 -5.12 3.09
N ARG A 34 4.34 -4.95 3.12
CA ARG A 34 5.28 -5.92 3.70
C ARG A 34 5.48 -5.77 5.21
N SER A 35 5.06 -4.66 5.80
CA SER A 35 5.16 -4.46 7.25
C SER A 35 4.25 -5.43 8.00
N LYS A 36 4.79 -6.06 9.04
CA LYS A 36 4.04 -6.94 9.95
C LYS A 36 3.49 -6.22 11.18
N ASP A 37 3.75 -4.92 11.30
CA ASP A 37 3.24 -4.10 12.40
C ASP A 37 1.71 -4.09 12.36
N PRO A 38 1.00 -4.54 13.42
CA PRO A 38 -0.45 -4.66 13.40
C PRO A 38 -1.16 -3.29 13.47
N CYS A 39 -0.46 -2.23 13.90
CA CYS A 39 -1.08 -0.93 14.13
C CYS A 39 -0.81 0.08 13.02
N SER A 40 0.38 0.04 12.42
CA SER A 40 0.84 1.08 11.51
C SER A 40 1.74 0.50 10.44
N GLN A 41 1.32 0.59 9.18
CA GLN A 41 2.12 0.17 8.04
C GLN A 41 2.52 1.42 7.24
N VAL A 42 3.82 1.70 7.22
CA VAL A 42 4.43 2.82 6.50
C VAL A 42 5.47 2.24 5.56
N GLY A 43 5.51 2.78 4.35
CA GLY A 43 6.54 2.46 3.37
C GLY A 43 7.17 3.72 2.81
N ALA A 44 8.35 3.54 2.25
CA ALA A 44 9.24 4.57 1.75
C ALA A 44 9.92 4.10 0.47
N CYS A 45 10.12 5.02 -0.48
CA CYS A 45 10.77 4.79 -1.76
C CYS A 45 11.72 5.97 -2.05
N ILE A 46 12.99 5.70 -2.29
CA ILE A 46 14.01 6.71 -2.61
C ILE A 46 14.32 6.61 -4.09
N VAL A 47 14.31 7.76 -4.76
CA VAL A 47 14.48 7.89 -6.20
C VAL A 47 15.57 8.90 -6.50
N ASN A 48 16.46 8.59 -7.44
CA ASN A 48 17.50 9.51 -7.88
C ASN A 48 17.00 10.49 -8.96
N GLU A 49 17.87 11.41 -9.39
CA GLU A 49 17.57 12.44 -10.38
C GLU A 49 17.20 11.88 -11.77
N ASN A 50 17.53 10.62 -12.04
CA ASN A 50 17.22 9.90 -13.28
C ASN A 50 15.91 9.08 -13.19
N ASN A 51 15.08 9.32 -12.17
CA ASN A 51 13.85 8.56 -11.92
C ASN A 51 14.08 7.04 -11.67
N ILE A 52 15.25 6.67 -11.15
CA ILE A 52 15.58 5.28 -10.79
C ILE A 52 15.35 5.10 -9.30
N ILE A 53 14.61 4.06 -8.93
CA ILE A 53 14.44 3.67 -7.53
C ILE A 53 15.78 3.12 -7.02
N VAL A 54 16.32 3.79 -6.01
CA VAL A 54 17.61 3.46 -5.40
C VAL A 54 17.52 2.93 -3.98
N GLY A 55 16.32 2.92 -3.39
CA GLY A 55 16.08 2.35 -2.06
C GLY A 55 14.59 2.19 -1.77
N ILE A 56 14.21 1.10 -1.11
CA ILE A 56 12.83 0.83 -0.68
C ILE A 56 12.86 0.35 0.76
N GLY A 57 11.91 0.82 1.57
CA GLY A 57 11.78 0.44 2.97
C GLY A 57 10.33 0.39 3.44
N TYR A 58 10.12 -0.35 4.52
CA TYR A 58 8.89 -0.37 5.30
C TYR A 58 9.26 -0.53 6.78
N ASN A 59 8.36 -0.16 7.69
CA ASN A 59 8.63 -0.30 9.12
C ASN A 59 8.61 -1.77 9.56
N GLY A 60 9.60 -2.18 10.36
CA GLY A 60 9.74 -3.56 10.82
C GLY A 60 10.87 -3.72 11.83
N MET A 61 11.02 -4.92 12.38
CA MET A 61 12.12 -5.24 13.29
C MET A 61 13.48 -5.21 12.55
N PRO A 62 14.61 -5.02 13.28
CA PRO A 62 15.93 -5.09 12.70
C PRO A 62 16.21 -6.47 12.06
N LYS A 63 17.16 -6.52 11.13
CA LYS A 63 17.56 -7.79 10.49
C LYS A 63 18.07 -8.78 11.55
N GLY A 64 17.50 -9.98 11.56
CA GLY A 64 17.82 -11.02 12.54
C GLY A 64 16.94 -11.01 13.80
N CYS A 65 16.13 -9.97 14.02
CA CYS A 65 15.13 -9.93 15.08
C CYS A 65 13.80 -10.49 14.56
N HIS A 66 13.35 -11.64 15.07
CA HIS A 66 12.12 -12.27 14.59
C HIS A 66 10.88 -11.53 15.08
N ASP A 67 9.93 -11.28 14.17
CA ASP A 67 8.71 -10.51 14.46
C ASP A 67 7.76 -11.21 15.45
N ASP A 68 7.91 -12.52 15.65
CA ASP A 68 7.14 -13.31 16.63
C ASP A 68 7.79 -13.35 18.02
N VAL A 69 9.03 -12.87 18.14
CA VAL A 69 9.80 -12.84 19.40
C VAL A 69 9.78 -11.44 20.00
N PHE A 70 9.89 -10.40 19.17
CA PHE A 70 9.92 -9.01 19.62
C PHE A 70 8.51 -8.40 19.68
N PRO A 71 8.25 -7.50 20.64
CA PRO A 71 6.90 -7.04 20.91
C PRO A 71 6.42 -5.98 19.92
N TRP A 72 5.12 -6.03 19.60
CA TRP A 72 4.42 -5.04 18.76
C TRP A 72 3.55 -4.06 19.55
N MET A 73 3.49 -4.20 20.88
CA MET A 73 2.68 -3.35 21.76
C MET A 73 3.26 -1.94 21.87
N LYS A 74 2.43 -0.96 22.25
CA LYS A 74 2.82 0.46 22.33
C LYS A 74 2.85 1.03 23.75
N GLU A 75 2.00 0.50 24.63
CA GLU A 75 1.65 1.11 25.91
C GLU A 75 1.69 0.08 27.06
N SER A 76 2.70 -0.78 27.05
CA SER A 76 3.03 -1.63 28.21
C SER A 76 3.73 -0.81 29.29
N GLU A 77 3.42 -1.12 30.56
CA GLU A 77 4.13 -0.58 31.72
C GLU A 77 5.61 -0.96 31.70
N ASN A 78 5.93 -2.17 31.24
CA ASN A 78 7.30 -2.57 30.97
C ASN A 78 7.73 -1.98 29.62
N SER A 79 8.61 -0.98 29.66
CA SER A 79 9.14 -0.33 28.45
C SER A 79 9.76 -1.30 27.44
N LEU A 80 10.35 -2.43 27.90
CA LEU A 80 10.94 -3.46 27.03
C LEU A 80 9.89 -4.24 26.24
N GLU A 81 8.61 -4.19 26.61
CA GLU A 81 7.49 -4.76 25.87
C GLU A 81 6.91 -3.78 24.84
N ASN A 82 7.51 -2.59 24.68
CA ASN A 82 7.06 -1.59 23.72
C ASN A 82 7.88 -1.64 22.43
N LYS A 83 7.19 -1.74 21.30
CA LYS A 83 7.79 -1.82 19.95
C LYS A 83 8.70 -0.65 19.61
N TYR A 84 8.47 0.51 20.22
CA TYR A 84 9.18 1.76 19.91
C TYR A 84 10.68 1.68 20.17
N LEU A 85 11.13 0.73 20.99
CA LEU A 85 12.55 0.49 21.24
C LEU A 85 13.23 -0.33 20.14
N TYR A 86 12.46 -1.11 19.36
CA TYR A 86 13.02 -2.10 18.43
C TYR A 86 12.72 -1.76 16.96
N VAL A 87 11.53 -1.23 16.67
CA VAL A 87 11.07 -1.05 15.29
C VAL A 87 11.90 0.00 14.57
N CYS A 88 12.47 -0.39 13.42
CA CYS A 88 13.05 0.53 12.47
C CYS A 88 11.94 1.12 11.59
N HIS A 89 11.98 2.44 11.39
CA HIS A 89 11.04 3.14 10.51
C HIS A 89 11.34 2.90 9.03
N ALA A 90 10.33 3.15 8.18
CA ALA A 90 10.41 2.90 6.75
C ALA A 90 11.52 3.71 6.06
N GLU A 91 11.68 4.97 6.46
CA GLU A 91 12.66 5.92 5.94
C GLU A 91 14.08 5.44 6.21
N ILE A 92 14.34 4.99 7.44
CA ILE A 92 15.63 4.42 7.84
C ILE A 92 15.93 3.18 7.02
N ASN A 93 14.96 2.26 6.94
CA ASN A 93 15.11 1.03 6.17
C ASN A 93 15.33 1.30 4.67
N ALA A 94 14.68 2.32 4.09
CA ALA A 94 14.88 2.68 2.69
C ALA A 94 16.31 3.19 2.41
N ILE A 95 16.88 4.00 3.31
CA ILE A 95 18.26 4.49 3.21
C ILE A 95 19.27 3.35 3.42
N LEU A 96 19.01 2.45 4.35
CA LEU A 96 19.88 1.30 4.64
C LEU A 96 19.83 0.22 3.56
N ASN A 97 18.68 0.03 2.90
CA ASN A 97 18.50 -0.94 1.83
C ASN A 97 18.84 -0.39 0.44
N LYS A 98 19.55 0.75 0.35
CA LYS A 98 19.91 1.32 -0.93
C LYS A 98 20.75 0.35 -1.78
N ASN A 99 20.50 0.32 -3.08
CA ASN A 99 21.28 -0.44 -4.07
C ASN A 99 22.30 0.45 -4.80
N SER A 100 22.56 1.65 -4.26
CA SER A 100 23.46 2.67 -4.76
C SER A 100 24.53 2.99 -3.72
N VAL A 101 25.62 3.64 -4.15
CA VAL A 101 26.71 4.05 -3.26
C VAL A 101 26.19 5.00 -2.17
N ASP A 102 25.35 5.96 -2.56
CA ASP A 102 24.72 6.92 -1.67
C ASP A 102 23.34 7.34 -2.20
N VAL A 103 22.61 8.09 -1.38
CA VAL A 103 21.28 8.66 -1.73
C VAL A 103 21.34 10.19 -1.74
N ARG A 104 22.52 10.77 -2.02
CA ARG A 104 22.66 12.22 -2.14
C ARG A 104 21.85 12.71 -3.32
N ASN A 105 21.27 13.90 -3.18
CA ASN A 105 20.42 14.55 -4.19
C ASN A 105 19.17 13.76 -4.59
N CYS A 106 18.85 12.67 -3.87
CA CYS A 106 17.66 11.88 -4.13
C CYS A 106 16.40 12.52 -3.51
N THR A 107 15.24 12.03 -3.96
CA THR A 107 13.92 12.35 -3.43
C THR A 107 13.35 11.13 -2.71
N LEU A 108 12.87 11.32 -1.48
CA LEU A 108 12.19 10.31 -0.67
C LEU A 108 10.67 10.46 -0.80
N TYR A 109 9.98 9.42 -1.26
CA TYR A 109 8.53 9.28 -1.21
C TYR A 109 8.15 8.44 0.01
N VAL A 110 7.21 8.91 0.84
CA VAL A 110 6.85 8.23 2.09
C VAL A 110 5.36 8.35 2.41
N GLY A 111 4.77 7.31 3.01
CA GLY A 111 3.35 7.29 3.37
C GLY A 111 2.96 8.28 4.48
N LEU A 112 3.88 8.58 5.40
CA LEU A 112 3.67 9.45 6.55
C LEU A 112 4.86 10.40 6.72
N PHE A 113 4.60 11.64 7.14
CA PHE A 113 5.66 12.63 7.35
C PHE A 113 6.72 12.11 8.34
N PRO A 114 8.03 12.24 8.04
CA PRO A 114 9.08 11.65 8.86
C PRO A 114 9.17 12.24 10.27
N CYS A 115 9.40 11.39 11.27
CA CYS A 115 9.71 11.85 12.62
C CYS A 115 11.10 12.52 12.68
N ASN A 116 11.43 13.16 13.81
CA ASN A 116 12.71 13.86 13.97
C ASN A 116 13.92 12.91 13.85
N GLU A 117 13.84 11.68 14.35
CA GLU A 117 14.96 10.73 14.21
C GLU A 117 15.19 10.32 12.75
N CYS A 118 14.10 10.09 11.99
CA CYS A 118 14.21 9.84 10.55
C CYS A 118 14.75 11.07 9.80
N ALA A 119 14.32 12.27 10.18
CA ALA A 119 14.81 13.51 9.57
C ALA A 119 16.32 13.69 9.74
N LYS A 120 16.89 13.36 10.91
CA LYS A 120 18.35 13.36 11.12
C LYS A 120 19.05 12.46 10.08
N VAL A 121 18.56 11.23 9.92
CA VAL A 121 19.14 10.25 8.98
C VAL A 121 18.99 10.71 7.53
N ILE A 122 17.81 11.23 7.16
CA ILE A 122 17.50 11.77 5.82
C ILE A 122 18.49 12.90 5.49
N ILE A 123 18.66 13.88 6.39
CA ILE A 123 19.58 15.01 6.19
C ILE A 123 21.01 14.52 6.04
N GLN A 124 21.49 13.68 6.97
CA GLN A 124 22.86 13.17 6.95
C GLN A 124 23.15 12.28 5.73
N SER A 125 22.13 11.62 5.17
CA SER A 125 22.27 10.82 3.95
C SER A 125 22.35 11.63 2.66
N GLY A 126 22.03 12.94 2.73
CA GLY A 126 22.09 13.86 1.59
C GLY A 126 20.85 13.89 0.70
N VAL A 127 19.74 13.27 1.12
CA VAL A 127 18.42 13.41 0.45
C VAL A 127 18.01 14.89 0.43
N LYS A 128 17.48 15.37 -0.70
CA LYS A 128 17.17 16.80 -0.91
C LYS A 128 15.70 17.13 -0.93
N GLU A 129 14.83 16.15 -1.16
CA GLU A 129 13.38 16.34 -1.15
C GLU A 129 12.65 15.18 -0.47
N VAL A 130 11.62 15.50 0.32
CA VAL A 130 10.69 14.54 0.92
C VAL A 130 9.28 14.81 0.42
N ILE A 131 8.70 13.84 -0.28
CA ILE A 131 7.31 13.86 -0.76
C ILE A 131 6.51 12.90 0.11
N TYR A 132 5.57 13.41 0.89
CA TYR A 132 4.81 12.62 1.85
C TYR A 132 3.31 12.58 1.52
N MET A 133 2.63 11.46 1.77
CA MET A 133 1.18 11.40 1.57
C MET A 133 0.40 12.07 2.71
N SER A 134 0.75 11.78 3.96
CA SER A 134 0.02 12.26 5.15
C SER A 134 0.92 12.99 6.13
N ASP A 135 0.43 14.11 6.67
CA ASP A 135 1.02 14.84 7.81
C ASP A 135 0.01 14.94 8.97
N LYS A 136 -0.72 13.84 9.22
CA LYS A 136 -1.75 13.77 10.27
C LYS A 136 -1.22 13.96 11.70
N HIS A 137 0.10 14.01 11.87
CA HIS A 137 0.77 14.19 13.16
C HIS A 137 1.60 15.47 13.19
N SER A 138 1.23 16.46 12.36
CA SER A 138 1.91 17.76 12.23
C SER A 138 2.09 18.51 13.55
N PHE A 139 1.15 18.35 14.49
CA PHE A 139 1.15 18.97 15.81
C PHE A 139 2.09 18.30 16.83
N LYS A 140 2.58 17.09 16.56
CA LYS A 140 3.47 16.39 17.49
C LYS A 140 4.84 17.06 17.51
N VAL A 141 5.45 17.17 18.70
CA VAL A 141 6.77 17.78 18.90
C VAL A 141 7.84 17.17 17.98
N HIS A 142 7.83 15.85 17.79
CA HIS A 142 8.73 15.15 16.88
C HIS A 142 8.57 15.61 15.41
N THR A 143 7.35 15.87 14.97
CA THR A 143 7.08 16.34 13.61
C THR A 143 7.47 17.81 13.43
N ILE A 144 7.21 18.64 14.45
CA ILE A 144 7.64 20.05 14.46
C ILE A 144 9.17 20.14 14.42
N ALA A 145 9.86 19.35 15.24
CA ALA A 145 11.33 19.28 15.24
C ALA A 145 11.88 18.79 13.90
N SER A 146 11.24 17.79 13.28
CA SER A 146 11.55 17.29 11.93
C SER A 146 11.50 18.42 10.89
N LYS A 147 10.39 19.18 10.83
CA LYS A 147 10.24 20.33 9.93
C LYS A 147 11.33 21.39 10.15
N ARG A 148 11.56 21.79 11.40
CA ARG A 148 12.62 22.76 11.75
C ARG A 148 14.01 22.31 11.27
N MET A 149 14.33 21.02 11.38
CA MET A 149 15.60 20.48 10.89
C MET A 149 15.66 20.47 9.36
N PHE A 150 14.58 20.08 8.68
CA PHE A 150 14.54 20.13 7.22
C PHE A 150 14.67 21.55 6.69
N ASP A 151 13.96 22.52 7.28
CA ASP A 151 14.05 23.94 6.93
C ASP A 151 15.49 24.46 7.10
N ALA A 152 16.13 24.15 8.24
CA ALA A 152 17.50 24.56 8.53
C ALA A 152 18.54 23.91 7.60
N ALA A 153 18.33 22.65 7.22
CA ALA A 153 19.24 21.90 6.35
C ALA A 153 18.99 22.15 4.84
N GLY A 154 17.93 22.88 4.48
CA GLY A 154 17.53 23.09 3.09
C GLY A 154 17.00 21.83 2.40
N VAL A 155 16.42 20.88 3.15
CA VAL A 155 15.72 19.72 2.59
C VAL A 155 14.28 20.13 2.31
N LYS A 156 13.88 20.10 1.05
CA LYS A 156 12.51 20.46 0.66
C LYS A 156 11.54 19.37 1.11
N TYR A 157 10.32 19.74 1.49
CA TYR A 157 9.26 18.77 1.70
C TYR A 157 7.94 19.31 1.19
N ARG A 158 7.10 18.41 0.66
CA ARG A 158 5.76 18.76 0.18
C ARG A 158 4.81 17.58 0.26
N GLN A 159 3.53 17.89 0.47
CA GLN A 159 2.49 16.88 0.45
C GLN A 159 2.25 16.41 -0.99
N PHE A 160 2.11 15.11 -1.16
CA PHE A 160 1.68 14.49 -2.41
C PHE A 160 0.18 14.70 -2.61
N ILE A 161 -0.20 15.13 -3.81
CA ILE A 161 -1.60 15.26 -4.22
C ILE A 161 -1.86 14.20 -5.30
N PRO A 162 -2.56 13.10 -4.98
CA PRO A 162 -2.83 12.05 -5.94
C PRO A 162 -3.75 12.55 -7.06
N LYS A 163 -3.42 12.25 -8.33
CA LYS A 163 -4.36 12.42 -9.44
C LYS A 163 -5.40 11.31 -9.42
N ASN A 164 -4.95 10.08 -9.15
CA ASN A 164 -5.81 8.91 -8.97
C ASN A 164 -5.90 8.52 -7.49
N ARG A 165 -7.12 8.34 -6.97
CA ARG A 165 -7.36 7.94 -5.58
C ARG A 165 -6.89 6.52 -5.26
N GLN A 166 -6.87 5.66 -6.27
CA GLN A 166 -6.49 4.26 -6.15
C GLN A 166 -5.75 3.81 -7.41
N ILE A 167 -4.87 2.83 -7.23
CA ILE A 167 -4.21 2.09 -8.31
C ILE A 167 -4.49 0.63 -8.00
N LEU A 168 -5.14 -0.06 -8.94
CA LEU A 168 -5.39 -1.50 -8.84
C LEU A 168 -4.22 -2.25 -9.48
N ILE A 169 -3.70 -3.24 -8.77
CA ILE A 169 -2.78 -4.24 -9.33
C ILE A 169 -3.58 -5.53 -9.41
N ASP A 170 -3.97 -5.90 -10.63
CA ASP A 170 -4.75 -7.10 -10.91
C ASP A 170 -3.85 -8.10 -11.65
N PHE A 171 -3.55 -9.22 -11.00
CA PHE A 171 -2.69 -10.26 -11.57
C PHE A 171 -3.39 -11.05 -12.68
N ASP A 172 -4.72 -11.01 -12.77
CA ASP A 172 -5.50 -11.68 -13.82
C ASP A 172 -5.52 -10.88 -15.13
N GLU A 173 -5.02 -9.65 -15.16
CA GLU A 173 -4.91 -8.85 -16.39
C GLU A 173 -3.94 -9.46 -17.42
N ILE A 174 -2.99 -10.28 -16.96
CA ILE A 174 -2.09 -11.04 -17.82
C ILE A 174 -2.69 -12.43 -18.02
N ASN A 175 -3.39 -12.63 -19.14
CA ASN A 175 -3.93 -13.94 -19.50
C ASN A 175 -2.87 -14.78 -20.23
N TRP A 176 -2.36 -15.82 -19.55
CA TRP A 176 -1.36 -16.73 -20.12
C TRP A 176 -1.85 -17.55 -21.32
N ASN A 177 -3.17 -17.69 -21.48
CA ASN A 177 -3.78 -18.48 -22.55
C ASN A 177 -4.15 -17.64 -23.77
N ASP A 178 -4.00 -16.31 -23.72
CA ASP A 178 -4.30 -15.39 -24.82
C ASP A 178 -3.08 -14.53 -25.15
N GLN A 179 -2.38 -14.89 -26.22
CA GLN A 179 -1.19 -14.17 -26.70
C GLN A 179 -1.49 -12.76 -27.26
N SER A 180 -2.77 -12.39 -27.42
CA SER A 180 -3.17 -11.09 -27.95
C SER A 180 -3.54 -10.08 -26.86
N GLN A 181 -3.68 -10.52 -25.61
CA GLN A 181 -4.10 -9.66 -24.51
C GLN A 181 -2.94 -8.80 -23.99
N LEU A 182 -3.10 -7.48 -24.08
CA LEU A 182 -2.20 -6.51 -23.45
C LEU A 182 -2.69 -6.20 -22.03
N PRO A 183 -1.78 -6.00 -21.05
CA PRO A 183 -2.17 -5.57 -19.71
C PRO A 183 -3.02 -4.28 -19.74
N GLY A 184 -3.90 -4.16 -18.76
CA GLY A 184 -4.76 -3.01 -18.59
C GLY A 184 -3.96 -1.72 -18.38
N SER A 185 -4.57 -0.59 -18.72
CA SER A 185 -4.07 0.70 -18.24
C SER A 185 -4.66 0.99 -16.85
N PRO A 186 -3.92 1.68 -15.97
CA PRO A 186 -4.30 1.87 -14.55
C PRO A 186 -5.57 2.71 -14.25
N ASN A 187 -6.38 3.06 -15.25
CA ASN A 187 -7.56 3.92 -15.12
C ASN A 187 -8.86 3.14 -15.40
N LEU A 188 -9.99 3.29 -14.70
CA LEU A 188 -10.42 4.19 -13.61
C LEU A 188 -11.59 3.47 -12.89
N GLY A 189 -11.60 3.47 -11.55
CA GLY A 189 -12.82 3.67 -10.73
C GLY A 189 -14.11 2.82 -10.87
N ASP A 190 -14.24 1.86 -11.79
CA ASP A 190 -15.51 1.15 -12.05
C ASP A 190 -15.54 -0.31 -11.55
N SER A 191 -14.71 -0.66 -10.56
CA SER A 191 -14.76 -2.01 -9.96
C SER A 191 -15.95 -2.22 -9.00
N ILE A 192 -16.73 -1.19 -8.68
CA ILE A 192 -17.98 -1.37 -7.92
C ILE A 192 -19.07 -1.99 -8.80
N THR A 193 -19.11 -1.64 -10.09
CA THR A 193 -20.15 -2.12 -11.03
C THR A 193 -19.93 -3.54 -11.51
N LYS A 194 -18.67 -4.05 -11.50
CA LYS A 194 -18.37 -5.46 -11.86
C LYS A 194 -18.75 -6.45 -10.76
N LYS A 195 -18.58 -6.10 -9.48
CA LYS A 195 -18.84 -7.02 -8.36
C LYS A 195 -20.33 -7.19 -8.04
N ILE A 196 -21.14 -6.16 -8.27
CA ILE A 196 -22.61 -6.26 -8.13
C ILE A 196 -23.20 -7.19 -9.19
N LYS A 197 -22.63 -7.19 -10.41
CA LYS A 197 -23.12 -8.06 -11.50
C LYS A 197 -22.76 -9.53 -11.32
N SER A 198 -21.63 -9.85 -10.69
CA SER A 198 -21.27 -11.24 -10.37
C SER A 198 -22.03 -11.79 -9.16
N MET A 199 -22.41 -10.93 -8.19
CA MET A 199 -23.21 -11.35 -7.04
C MET A 199 -24.69 -11.55 -7.39
N SER A 200 -25.25 -10.81 -8.35
CA SER A 200 -26.64 -11.00 -8.80
C SER A 200 -26.83 -12.28 -9.63
N ILE A 201 -25.80 -12.74 -10.34
CA ILE A 201 -25.88 -13.98 -11.15
C ILE A 201 -25.85 -15.23 -10.25
N LEU A 202 -25.11 -15.19 -9.12
CA LEU A 202 -25.07 -16.30 -8.17
C LEU A 202 -26.39 -16.49 -7.39
N SER A 203 -27.22 -15.45 -7.26
CA SER A 203 -28.53 -15.56 -6.60
C SER A 203 -29.63 -16.13 -7.49
N GLU A 204 -29.52 -16.02 -8.82
CA GLU A 204 -30.50 -16.57 -9.76
C GLU A 204 -30.29 -18.09 -9.97
N GLU A 205 -29.04 -18.56 -10.06
CA GLU A 205 -28.74 -20.01 -10.18
C GLU A 205 -29.13 -20.84 -8.94
N GLN A 206 -29.20 -20.21 -7.75
CA GLN A 206 -29.66 -20.88 -6.53
C GLN A 206 -31.19 -20.96 -6.37
N GLN A 207 -31.97 -20.17 -7.13
CA GLN A 207 -33.42 -20.27 -7.12
C GLN A 207 -33.92 -21.40 -8.03
N ASP A 208 -33.23 -21.69 -9.13
CA ASP A 208 -33.63 -22.74 -10.07
C ASP A 208 -33.38 -24.17 -9.54
N LEU A 209 -32.36 -24.37 -8.69
CA LEU A 209 -32.08 -25.67 -8.07
C LEU A 209 -33.07 -26.06 -6.95
N ASN A 210 -33.74 -25.09 -6.32
CA ASN A 210 -34.66 -25.35 -5.21
C ASN A 210 -36.11 -25.63 -5.65
N SER A 211 -36.42 -25.59 -6.95
CA SER A 211 -37.78 -25.84 -7.47
C SER A 211 -38.04 -27.30 -7.88
N SER A 212 -37.06 -28.21 -7.74
CA SER A 212 -37.14 -29.59 -8.26
C SER A 212 -37.26 -30.72 -7.22
N PHE A 213 -37.46 -30.41 -5.93
CA PHE A 213 -37.70 -31.42 -4.89
C PHE A 213 -38.96 -31.14 -4.08
N THR A 214 -40.12 -31.42 -4.68
CA THR A 214 -41.36 -31.68 -3.93
C THR A 214 -42.04 -32.91 -4.51
N CYS A 215 -41.92 -34.05 -3.83
CA CYS A 215 -42.97 -35.08 -3.76
C CYS A 215 -42.64 -36.11 -2.66
N ASP A 216 -43.62 -36.29 -1.77
CA ASP A 216 -44.01 -37.52 -1.07
C ASP A 216 -43.11 -38.10 0.05
N ASN A 217 -43.46 -37.89 1.32
CA ASN A 217 -44.49 -38.70 1.98
C ASN A 217 -44.59 -38.41 3.50
N GLU A 218 -45.84 -38.37 3.96
CA GLU A 218 -46.26 -38.37 5.36
C GLU A 218 -45.81 -39.65 6.09
N THR A 219 -45.35 -39.57 7.35
CA THR A 219 -46.03 -40.14 8.56
C THR A 219 -45.20 -40.00 9.86
N ARG A 220 -45.79 -39.27 10.82
CA ARG A 220 -46.13 -39.66 12.21
C ARG A 220 -45.05 -39.93 13.30
N LEU A 221 -45.36 -39.34 14.47
CA LEU A 221 -45.11 -39.73 15.89
C LEU A 221 -43.97 -39.10 16.72
N GLU A 222 -44.40 -38.11 17.53
CA GLU A 222 -44.19 -37.93 18.99
C GLU A 222 -42.99 -38.57 19.71
N CYS A 223 -42.25 -37.76 20.48
CA CYS A 223 -42.19 -37.88 21.95
C CYS A 223 -41.41 -36.73 22.64
N LYS A 224 -42.16 -35.96 23.43
CA LYS A 224 -41.94 -35.58 24.85
C LYS A 224 -40.66 -34.84 25.30
N ASP A 225 -40.93 -33.65 25.83
CA ASP A 225 -40.21 -32.93 26.87
C ASP A 225 -39.74 -33.82 28.04
N LYS A 226 -38.54 -33.50 28.58
CA LYS A 226 -38.27 -33.42 30.02
C LYS A 226 -36.88 -32.83 30.32
N ASN A 227 -36.91 -31.84 31.22
CA ASN A 227 -35.89 -31.23 32.08
C ASN A 227 -34.93 -30.19 31.47
#